data_AF-A0A426FG57-F1
#
_entry.id   AF-A0A426FG57-F1
#
_cell.length_a   1.000
_cell.length_b   1.000
_cell.length_c   1.000
_cell.angle_alpha   90.00
_cell.angle_beta   90.00
_cell.angle_gamma   90.00
#
_symmetry.space_group_name_H-M   'P 1'
#
loop_
_entity.id
_entity.type
_entity.pdbx_description
1 polymer ?
#
loop_
_entity_poly.entity_id
_entity_poly.type
_entity_poly.pdbx_seq_one_letter_code
_entity_poly.pdbx_strand_id
1 'polypeptide(L)'
;MQRHFLKSLFATAVIVGLTACGSSGGGSGSATTPDGDTINLSGSPQGTITADTTYGNLTGQNNPNSFYGVWQHDSGSLYELRYQGTEATNIPTSGKATYVGDAVWLGSLSNSYRQGGTTTLNVDFGQKTVDGKIAFSLLNDGRSRDITLHQTTLNGTKFSGQASVLLNSSGTYEGALFGNGATEAAGLVNFANDSSLDVSFGGKR
;
A
#
# COMPACT_ATOMS: atom_id res chain seq x y z
N MET A 1 -12.89 -5.58 44.32
CA MET A 1 -12.38 -6.44 43.23
C MET A 1 -12.74 -5.79 41.91
N GLN A 2 -11.77 -5.09 41.31
CA GLN A 2 -11.93 -4.39 40.04
C GLN A 2 -11.75 -5.40 38.92
N ARG A 3 -12.82 -5.77 38.23
CA ARG A 3 -12.76 -6.62 37.04
C ARG A 3 -12.18 -5.77 35.91
N HIS A 4 -10.91 -6.00 35.59
CA HIS A 4 -10.28 -5.46 34.39
C HIS A 4 -11.01 -6.01 33.16
N PHE A 5 -11.85 -5.18 32.55
CA PHE A 5 -12.25 -5.36 31.16
C PHE A 5 -10.98 -5.28 30.33
N LEU A 6 -10.55 -6.42 29.79
CA LEU A 6 -9.53 -6.49 28.75
C LEU A 6 -10.10 -5.73 27.53
N LYS A 7 -9.80 -4.44 27.44
CA LYS A 7 -10.03 -3.67 26.21
C LYS A 7 -9.09 -4.29 25.19
N SER A 8 -9.63 -5.14 24.31
CA SER A 8 -8.98 -5.48 23.05
C SER A 8 -8.72 -4.15 22.34
N LEU A 9 -7.48 -3.65 22.42
CA LEU A 9 -7.05 -2.49 21.66
C LEU A 9 -7.06 -2.95 20.20
N PHE A 10 -8.14 -2.67 19.49
CA PHE A 10 -8.15 -2.81 18.04
C PHE A 10 -7.03 -1.91 17.51
N ALA A 11 -6.03 -2.53 16.89
CA ALA A 11 -4.96 -1.80 16.24
C ALA A 11 -5.60 -0.82 15.24
N THR A 12 -5.42 0.48 15.51
CA THR A 12 -6.02 1.54 14.69
C THR A 12 -5.08 1.79 13.52
N ALA A 13 -5.50 1.36 12.32
CA ALA A 13 -4.76 1.64 11.11
C ALA A 13 -4.89 3.14 10.77
N VAL A 14 -3.76 3.83 10.72
CA VAL A 14 -3.67 5.11 10.01
C VAL A 14 -3.26 4.78 8.58
N ILE A 15 -3.92 5.41 7.61
CA ILE A 15 -3.71 5.20 6.17
C ILE A 15 -3.21 6.53 5.61
N VAL A 16 -2.03 6.53 5.01
CA VAL A 16 -1.40 7.74 4.46
C VAL A 16 -1.04 7.53 2.98
N GLY A 17 -1.67 8.34 2.12
CA GLY A 17 -1.34 8.45 0.70
C GLY A 17 -0.72 9.82 0.40
N LEU A 18 0.56 9.85 0.04
CA LEU A 18 1.28 11.09 -0.28
C LEU A 18 1.79 11.07 -1.72
N THR A 19 1.24 11.94 -2.57
CA THR A 19 1.83 12.24 -3.88
C THR A 19 2.73 13.45 -3.74
N ALA A 20 4.04 13.29 -3.92
CA ALA A 20 4.97 14.42 -3.89
C ALA A 20 4.74 15.29 -5.13
N CYS A 21 4.34 16.55 -4.91
CA CYS A 21 4.21 17.53 -5.99
C CYS A 21 5.55 18.24 -6.16
N GLY A 22 6.26 17.98 -7.26
CA GLY A 22 7.39 18.79 -7.69
C GLY A 22 8.76 18.45 -7.08
N SER A 23 9.47 17.55 -7.73
CA SER A 23 10.92 17.68 -7.89
C SER A 23 11.36 16.86 -9.08
N SER A 24 12.11 17.49 -9.99
CA SER A 24 12.57 16.97 -11.27
C SER A 24 13.61 15.83 -11.16
N GLY A 25 13.69 15.16 -10.02
CA GLY A 25 14.49 13.96 -9.78
C GLY A 25 13.57 12.84 -9.30
N GLY A 26 13.48 11.77 -10.08
CA GLY A 26 12.69 10.59 -9.71
C GLY A 26 13.12 10.01 -8.36
N GLY A 27 12.21 9.30 -7.70
CA GLY A 27 12.43 8.72 -6.37
C GLY A 27 11.14 8.53 -5.58
N SER A 28 11.22 7.77 -4.50
CA SER A 28 10.12 7.57 -3.55
C SER A 28 9.97 8.71 -2.54
N GLY A 29 10.89 9.69 -2.56
CA GLY A 29 10.89 10.86 -1.70
C GLY A 29 11.45 10.56 -0.31
N SER A 30 10.88 11.21 0.71
CA SER A 30 11.18 10.93 2.12
C SER A 30 9.88 10.55 2.83
N ALA A 31 9.95 9.60 3.74
CA ALA A 31 8.80 9.17 4.54
C ALA A 31 8.95 9.65 5.96
N THR A 32 8.03 10.51 6.42
CA THR A 32 7.93 10.86 7.85
C THR A 32 7.06 9.82 8.55
N THR A 33 7.57 9.22 9.61
CA THR A 33 6.86 8.22 10.43
C THR A 33 6.04 8.87 11.54
N PRO A 34 5.04 8.18 12.11
CA PRO A 34 4.19 8.73 13.18
C PRO A 34 4.95 9.19 14.43
N ASP A 35 6.16 8.66 14.67
CA ASP A 35 7.06 9.08 15.74
C ASP A 35 7.94 10.29 15.37
N GLY A 36 7.77 10.86 14.17
CA GLY A 36 8.42 12.08 13.72
C GLY A 36 9.74 11.88 12.97
N ASP A 37 10.27 10.67 12.91
CA ASP A 37 11.49 10.38 12.14
C ASP A 37 11.23 10.50 10.64
N THR A 38 12.27 10.85 9.88
CA THR A 38 12.20 10.99 8.43
C THR A 38 13.22 10.08 7.75
N ILE A 39 12.72 9.16 6.93
CA ILE A 39 13.53 8.20 6.18
C ILE A 39 13.73 8.71 4.74
N ASN A 40 14.97 8.83 4.30
CA ASN A 40 15.29 9.19 2.91
C ASN A 40 15.17 7.96 2.00
N LEU A 41 14.00 7.75 1.41
CA LEU A 41 13.73 6.62 0.51
C LEU A 41 14.44 6.76 -0.83
N SER A 42 14.54 7.98 -1.38
CA SER A 42 15.26 8.24 -2.64
C SER A 42 16.75 7.92 -2.55
N GLY A 43 17.35 8.07 -1.37
CA GLY A 43 18.75 7.69 -1.11
C GLY A 43 18.94 6.24 -0.64
N SER A 44 17.86 5.50 -0.45
CA SER A 44 17.89 4.11 0.04
C SER A 44 17.98 3.10 -1.11
N PRO A 45 18.46 1.86 -0.87
CA PRO A 45 18.42 0.80 -1.85
C PRO A 45 17.01 0.53 -2.39
N GLN A 46 16.94 0.04 -3.63
CA GLN A 46 15.70 -0.47 -4.20
C GLN A 46 15.44 -1.91 -3.74
N GLY A 47 14.18 -2.31 -3.67
CA GLY A 47 13.75 -3.60 -3.14
C GLY A 47 13.06 -3.46 -1.78
N THR A 48 12.88 -4.58 -1.09
CA THR A 48 12.42 -4.57 0.30
C THR A 48 13.46 -3.87 1.18
N ILE A 49 13.03 -2.84 1.89
CA ILE A 49 13.84 -2.13 2.88
C ILE A 49 13.16 -2.20 4.24
N THR A 50 13.99 -2.15 5.28
CA THR A 50 13.57 -1.90 6.67
C THR A 50 14.46 -0.78 7.21
N ALA A 51 13.85 0.23 7.80
CA ALA A 51 14.53 1.33 8.46
C ALA A 51 14.00 1.47 9.89
N ASP A 52 14.91 1.39 10.86
CA ASP A 52 14.58 1.63 12.26
C ASP A 52 14.26 3.11 12.48
N THR A 53 13.31 3.35 13.39
CA THR A 53 12.87 4.66 13.86
C THR A 53 12.88 4.68 15.38
N THR A 54 12.65 5.84 15.97
CA THR A 54 12.73 6.08 17.41
C THR A 54 11.83 5.14 18.20
N TYR A 55 10.63 4.82 17.67
CA TYR A 55 9.66 3.95 18.35
C TYR A 55 9.11 2.83 17.46
N GLY A 56 9.83 2.41 16.42
CA GLY A 56 9.33 1.41 15.50
C GLY A 56 10.26 1.13 14.32
N ASN A 57 9.70 0.55 13.27
CA ASN A 57 10.38 0.37 12.00
C ASN A 57 9.45 0.67 10.82
N LEU A 58 10.00 1.27 9.77
CA LEU A 58 9.37 1.37 8.46
C LEU A 58 9.85 0.22 7.58
N THR A 59 8.95 -0.64 7.14
CA THR A 59 9.26 -1.73 6.21
C THR A 59 8.38 -1.67 4.97
N GLY A 60 8.96 -1.92 3.80
CA GLY A 60 8.19 -1.96 2.56
C GLY A 60 9.04 -2.08 1.31
N GLN A 61 8.38 -2.01 0.17
CA GLN A 61 9.00 -2.08 -1.14
C GLN A 61 9.38 -0.67 -1.61
N ASN A 62 10.67 -0.42 -1.81
CA ASN A 62 11.19 0.81 -2.39
C ASN A 62 11.49 0.61 -3.88
N ASN A 63 10.65 1.20 -4.72
CA ASN A 63 10.81 1.20 -6.17
C ASN A 63 11.47 2.51 -6.63
N PRO A 64 11.91 2.59 -7.90
CA PRO A 64 12.54 3.81 -8.42
C PRO A 64 11.71 5.09 -8.26
N ASN A 65 10.37 5.02 -8.28
CA ASN A 65 9.51 6.20 -8.20
C ASN A 65 8.42 6.12 -7.13
N SER A 66 8.32 4.99 -6.42
CA SER A 66 7.24 4.73 -5.45
C SER A 66 7.72 3.89 -4.28
N PHE A 67 7.11 4.10 -3.13
CA PHE A 67 7.22 3.24 -1.96
C PHE A 67 5.84 2.84 -1.48
N TYR A 68 5.71 1.61 -1.02
CA TYR A 68 4.53 1.13 -0.32
C TYR A 68 4.95 0.16 0.77
N GLY A 69 4.25 0.19 1.91
CA GLY A 69 4.65 -0.58 3.07
C GLY A 69 3.89 -0.22 4.33
N VAL A 70 4.52 -0.52 5.46
CA VAL A 70 3.99 -0.34 6.80
C VAL A 70 5.05 0.24 7.71
N TRP A 71 4.67 1.24 8.50
CA TRP A 71 5.40 1.56 9.72
C TRP A 71 4.75 0.82 10.88
N GLN A 72 5.54 0.19 11.74
CA GLN A 72 5.06 -0.53 12.90
C GLN A 72 5.76 -0.03 14.16
N HIS A 73 4.98 0.35 15.18
CA HIS A 73 5.49 0.74 16.49
C HIS A 73 6.03 -0.50 17.23
N ASP A 74 7.07 -0.33 18.06
CA ASP A 74 7.73 -1.41 18.80
C ASP A 74 6.80 -2.19 19.74
N SER A 75 5.71 -1.55 20.18
CA SER A 75 4.64 -2.21 20.96
C SER A 75 3.88 -3.29 20.18
N GLY A 76 4.01 -3.32 18.85
CA GLY A 76 3.25 -4.16 17.93
C GLY A 76 1.77 -3.79 17.74
N SER A 77 1.20 -2.93 18.60
CA SER A 77 -0.23 -2.61 18.62
C SER A 77 -0.65 -1.42 17.75
N LEU A 78 0.33 -0.71 17.18
CA LEU A 78 0.13 0.46 16.33
C LEU A 78 0.91 0.27 15.04
N TYR A 79 0.26 0.56 13.92
CA TYR A 79 0.87 0.53 12.61
C TYR A 79 0.21 1.56 11.69
N GLU A 80 0.95 1.96 10.66
CA GLU A 80 0.46 2.81 9.59
C GLU A 80 0.78 2.15 8.26
N LEU A 81 -0.24 1.86 7.46
CA LEU A 81 -0.05 1.45 6.07
C LEU A 81 0.08 2.70 5.21
N ARG A 82 1.02 2.68 4.26
CA ARG A 82 1.30 3.85 3.43
C ARG A 82 1.67 3.50 2.00
N TYR A 83 1.47 4.47 1.13
CA TYR A 83 2.13 4.54 -0.18
C TYR A 83 2.51 5.99 -0.49
N GLN A 84 3.59 6.17 -1.23
CA GLN A 84 4.05 7.48 -1.67
C GLN A 84 4.96 7.39 -2.89
N GLY A 85 5.24 8.53 -3.52
CA GLY A 85 6.19 8.58 -4.61
C GLY A 85 6.13 9.84 -5.45
N THR A 86 6.95 9.85 -6.50
CA THR A 86 6.95 10.89 -7.54
C THR A 86 5.79 10.65 -8.50
N GLU A 87 4.82 11.56 -8.48
CA GLU A 87 3.62 11.50 -9.30
C GLU A 87 3.95 11.31 -10.80
N ALA A 88 3.17 10.47 -11.50
CA ALA A 88 3.45 10.16 -12.89
C ALA A 88 3.34 11.36 -13.83
N THR A 89 4.33 11.48 -14.72
CA THR A 89 4.32 12.42 -15.85
C THR A 89 4.17 11.65 -17.16
N ASN A 90 3.83 12.33 -18.26
CA ASN A 90 3.72 11.70 -19.60
C ASN A 90 2.85 10.44 -19.61
N ILE A 91 1.72 10.49 -18.88
CA ILE A 91 0.77 9.37 -18.81
C ILE A 91 0.28 9.05 -20.23
N PRO A 92 0.32 7.77 -20.66
CA PRO A 92 -0.23 7.39 -21.96
C PRO A 92 -1.68 7.84 -22.09
N THR A 93 -2.08 8.25 -23.30
CA THR A 93 -3.47 8.67 -23.59
C THR A 93 -4.31 7.55 -24.18
N SER A 94 -3.71 6.39 -24.45
CA SER A 94 -4.34 5.19 -25.00
C SER A 94 -3.53 3.95 -24.63
N GLY A 95 -4.11 2.77 -24.89
CA GLY A 95 -3.49 1.49 -24.58
C GLY A 95 -3.79 1.01 -23.16
N LYS A 96 -3.28 -0.17 -22.84
CA LYS A 96 -3.45 -0.84 -21.55
C LYS A 96 -2.10 -1.16 -20.94
N ALA A 97 -2.01 -1.14 -19.62
CA ALA A 97 -0.86 -1.61 -18.85
C ALA A 97 -1.33 -2.51 -17.71
N THR A 98 -0.50 -3.49 -17.37
CA THR A 98 -0.68 -4.35 -16.20
C THR A 98 0.53 -4.17 -15.29
N TYR A 99 0.29 -3.76 -14.06
CA TYR A 99 1.31 -3.60 -13.04
C TYR A 99 1.30 -4.84 -12.15
N VAL A 100 2.47 -5.46 -11.97
CA VAL A 100 2.64 -6.65 -11.15
C VAL A 100 3.60 -6.36 -10.00
N GLY A 101 3.25 -6.83 -8.81
CA GLY A 101 4.06 -6.69 -7.61
C GLY A 101 3.47 -7.50 -6.46
N ASP A 102 3.69 -7.03 -5.24
CA ASP A 102 3.24 -7.69 -4.01
C ASP A 102 2.44 -6.72 -3.13
N ALA A 103 2.14 -7.16 -1.90
CA ALA A 103 1.45 -6.39 -0.90
C ALA A 103 2.13 -6.54 0.47
N VAL A 104 1.90 -5.57 1.35
CA VAL A 104 2.36 -5.50 2.73
C VAL A 104 1.16 -5.29 3.64
N TRP A 105 1.07 -6.07 4.72
CA TRP A 105 -0.04 -5.99 5.68
C TRP A 105 0.41 -6.36 7.09
N LEU A 106 -0.43 -6.11 8.09
CA LEU A 106 -0.20 -6.62 9.45
C LEU A 106 -0.81 -8.02 9.60
N GLY A 107 0.03 -9.00 9.96
CA GLY A 107 -0.42 -10.36 10.26
C GLY A 107 -1.27 -10.41 11.53
N SER A 108 -2.52 -10.86 11.42
CA SER A 108 -3.51 -10.91 12.50
C SER A 108 -3.15 -11.81 13.68
N LEU A 109 -2.22 -12.76 13.52
CA LEU A 109 -1.81 -13.70 14.57
C LEU A 109 -0.53 -13.31 15.30
N SER A 110 0.37 -12.56 14.66
CA SER A 110 1.68 -12.24 15.23
C SER A 110 1.88 -10.77 15.54
N ASN A 111 0.91 -9.90 15.19
CA ASN A 111 1.09 -8.44 15.21
C ASN A 111 2.44 -8.06 14.59
N SER A 112 2.78 -8.65 13.44
CA SER A 112 4.01 -8.36 12.72
C SER A 112 3.66 -8.15 11.27
N TYR A 113 4.40 -7.29 10.58
CA TYR A 113 4.19 -7.15 9.16
C TYR A 113 4.41 -8.46 8.41
N ARG A 114 3.77 -8.55 7.25
CA ARG A 114 3.91 -9.60 6.26
C ARG A 114 4.06 -8.91 4.91
N GLN A 115 4.88 -9.50 4.05
CA GLN A 115 5.02 -9.09 2.66
C GLN A 115 4.84 -10.35 1.80
N GLY A 116 4.08 -10.22 0.72
CA GLY A 116 3.73 -11.35 -0.14
C GLY A 116 2.45 -11.09 -0.93
N GLY A 117 1.81 -12.17 -1.35
CA GLY A 117 0.72 -12.13 -2.33
C GLY A 117 1.19 -11.64 -3.70
N THR A 118 0.28 -11.66 -4.66
CA THR A 118 0.51 -11.13 -6.01
C THR A 118 -0.50 -10.05 -6.32
N THR A 119 -0.01 -8.83 -6.39
CA THR A 119 -0.77 -7.67 -6.86
C THR A 119 -0.77 -7.65 -8.38
N THR A 120 -1.94 -7.53 -8.97
CA THR A 120 -2.15 -7.26 -10.41
C THR A 120 -3.10 -6.08 -10.53
N LEU A 121 -2.60 -4.96 -11.06
CA LEU A 121 -3.40 -3.76 -11.33
C LEU A 121 -3.46 -3.54 -12.83
N ASN A 122 -4.66 -3.50 -13.40
CA ASN A 122 -4.88 -3.23 -14.81
C ASN A 122 -5.30 -1.79 -14.99
N VAL A 123 -4.62 -1.07 -15.88
CA VAL A 123 -4.94 0.31 -16.23
C VAL A 123 -5.24 0.36 -17.72
N ASP A 124 -6.43 0.83 -18.07
CA ASP A 124 -6.77 1.20 -19.44
C ASP A 124 -6.69 2.72 -19.56
N PHE A 125 -5.67 3.21 -20.25
CA PHE A 125 -5.44 4.64 -20.43
C PHE A 125 -6.42 5.27 -21.42
N GLY A 126 -6.94 4.49 -22.37
CA GLY A 126 -7.91 4.95 -23.35
C GLY A 126 -9.31 5.10 -22.73
N GLN A 127 -9.71 4.13 -21.91
CA GLN A 127 -10.98 4.15 -21.17
C GLN A 127 -10.89 4.90 -19.83
N LYS A 128 -9.67 5.21 -19.38
CA LYS A 128 -9.37 5.81 -18.06
C LYS A 128 -9.98 4.99 -16.93
N THR A 129 -9.73 3.67 -16.95
CA THR A 129 -10.22 2.76 -15.92
C THR A 129 -9.08 2.01 -15.23
N VAL A 130 -9.30 1.67 -13.96
CA VAL A 130 -8.39 0.86 -13.16
C VAL A 130 -9.17 -0.25 -12.48
N ASP A 131 -8.71 -1.49 -12.58
CA ASP A 131 -9.20 -2.64 -11.83
C ASP A 131 -8.02 -3.50 -11.36
N GLY A 132 -8.26 -4.50 -10.54
CA GLY A 132 -7.19 -5.41 -10.15
C GLY A 132 -7.55 -6.47 -9.14
N LYS A 133 -6.51 -7.15 -8.67
CA LYS A 133 -6.59 -8.23 -7.69
C LYS A 133 -5.30 -8.29 -6.87
N ILE A 134 -5.44 -8.65 -5.60
CA ILE A 134 -4.35 -9.10 -4.75
C ILE A 134 -4.63 -10.55 -4.38
N ALA A 135 -3.89 -11.47 -4.97
CA ALA A 135 -4.04 -12.90 -4.76
C ALA A 135 -3.13 -13.38 -3.63
N PHE A 136 -3.65 -14.20 -2.71
CA PHE A 136 -2.90 -14.75 -1.60
C PHE A 136 -2.91 -16.28 -1.62
N SER A 137 -1.79 -16.87 -1.20
CA SER A 137 -1.62 -18.30 -0.97
C SER A 137 -1.56 -18.58 0.52
N LEU A 138 -2.41 -19.48 1.02
CA LEU A 138 -2.37 -19.88 2.43
C LEU A 138 -1.01 -20.46 2.83
N LEU A 139 -0.36 -21.18 1.91
CA LEU A 139 0.92 -21.87 2.17
C LEU A 139 2.10 -20.91 2.21
N ASN A 140 2.08 -19.85 1.40
CA ASN A 140 3.22 -18.95 1.24
C ASN A 140 3.04 -17.64 2.02
N ASP A 141 1.80 -17.13 2.06
CA ASP A 141 1.48 -15.82 2.62
C ASP A 141 0.79 -15.91 3.99
N GLY A 142 0.33 -17.11 4.39
CA GLY A 142 -0.45 -17.29 5.62
C GLY A 142 -1.85 -16.65 5.56
N ARG A 143 -2.35 -16.34 4.37
CA ARG A 143 -3.68 -15.78 4.10
C ARG A 143 -4.27 -16.41 2.85
N SER A 144 -5.59 -16.67 2.84
CA SER A 144 -6.30 -17.30 1.72
C SER A 144 -7.37 -16.42 1.07
N ARG A 145 -7.62 -15.22 1.62
CA ARG A 145 -8.67 -14.33 1.13
C ARG A 145 -8.08 -13.32 0.16
N ASP A 146 -8.20 -13.65 -1.12
CA ASP A 146 -7.97 -12.73 -2.24
C ASP A 146 -8.80 -11.47 -2.09
N ILE A 147 -8.19 -10.33 -2.45
CA ILE A 147 -8.86 -9.03 -2.54
C ILE A 147 -9.09 -8.72 -4.00
N THR A 148 -10.35 -8.45 -4.37
CA THR A 148 -10.72 -7.89 -5.67
C THR A 148 -10.75 -6.36 -5.55
N LEU A 149 -10.11 -5.68 -6.49
CA LEU A 149 -10.19 -4.23 -6.69
C LEU A 149 -11.15 -3.99 -7.85
N HIS A 150 -12.38 -3.54 -7.55
CA HIS A 150 -13.42 -3.37 -8.56
C HIS A 150 -13.10 -2.19 -9.46
N GLN A 151 -13.46 -2.30 -10.74
CA GLN A 151 -13.20 -1.26 -11.72
C GLN A 151 -13.64 0.13 -11.24
N THR A 152 -12.74 1.10 -11.35
CA THR A 152 -12.97 2.51 -11.06
C THR A 152 -12.39 3.41 -12.14
N THR A 153 -12.61 4.72 -12.03
CA THR A 153 -12.07 5.75 -12.93
C THR A 153 -10.65 6.15 -12.53
N LEU A 154 -9.77 6.29 -13.52
CA LEU A 154 -8.48 6.96 -13.42
C LEU A 154 -8.65 8.48 -13.60
N ASN A 155 -8.39 9.25 -12.55
CA ASN A 155 -8.47 10.71 -12.55
C ASN A 155 -7.07 11.32 -12.46
N GLY A 156 -6.49 11.67 -13.61
CA GLY A 156 -5.09 12.06 -13.70
C GLY A 156 -4.20 10.87 -13.38
N THR A 157 -3.46 10.95 -12.27
CA THR A 157 -2.65 9.84 -11.75
C THR A 157 -3.36 9.01 -10.70
N LYS A 158 -4.47 9.50 -10.14
CA LYS A 158 -5.11 8.94 -8.93
C LYS A 158 -6.31 8.09 -9.28
N PHE A 159 -6.55 7.08 -8.46
CA PHE A 159 -7.73 6.21 -8.56
C PHE A 159 -8.21 5.83 -7.17
N SER A 160 -9.52 5.62 -7.04
CA SER A 160 -10.14 5.15 -5.80
C SER A 160 -11.43 4.41 -6.12
N GLY A 161 -11.68 3.27 -5.48
CA GLY A 161 -12.81 2.41 -5.80
C GLY A 161 -13.19 1.47 -4.66
N GLN A 162 -14.09 0.54 -4.98
CA GLN A 162 -14.54 -0.48 -4.03
C GLN A 162 -13.62 -1.70 -4.06
N ALA A 163 -13.42 -2.32 -2.91
CA ALA A 163 -12.69 -3.57 -2.76
C ALA A 163 -13.56 -4.61 -2.06
N SER A 164 -13.33 -5.88 -2.37
CA SER A 164 -14.03 -6.98 -1.71
C SER A 164 -13.14 -8.19 -1.52
N VAL A 165 -13.42 -8.95 -0.48
CA VAL A 165 -12.94 -10.31 -0.27
C VAL A 165 -14.15 -11.25 -0.22
N LEU A 166 -13.93 -12.56 -0.28
CA LEU A 166 -15.00 -13.55 -0.10
C LEU A 166 -15.81 -13.26 1.18
N LEU A 167 -17.14 -13.08 1.05
CA LEU A 167 -18.09 -12.74 2.14
C LEU A 167 -17.93 -11.36 2.80
N ASN A 168 -17.11 -10.45 2.26
CA ASN A 168 -17.04 -9.06 2.73
C ASN A 168 -16.78 -8.09 1.56
N SER A 169 -17.76 -7.24 1.26
CA SER A 169 -17.71 -6.23 0.19
C SER A 169 -17.69 -4.79 0.72
N SER A 170 -17.29 -4.57 1.97
CA SER A 170 -17.21 -3.24 2.59
C SER A 170 -15.84 -2.58 2.43
N GLY A 171 -14.98 -3.12 1.57
CA GLY A 171 -13.63 -2.61 1.37
C GLY A 171 -13.63 -1.43 0.41
N THR A 172 -12.66 -0.54 0.57
CA THR A 172 -12.34 0.53 -0.37
C THR A 172 -10.86 0.49 -0.70
N TYR A 173 -10.47 0.98 -1.86
CA TYR A 173 -9.06 1.17 -2.19
C TYR A 173 -8.81 2.53 -2.80
N GLU A 174 -7.59 3.02 -2.63
CA GLU A 174 -7.07 4.21 -3.29
C GLU A 174 -5.63 3.97 -3.74
N GLY A 175 -5.17 4.75 -4.70
CA GLY A 175 -3.79 4.68 -5.15
C GLY A 175 -3.46 5.73 -6.21
N ALA A 176 -2.22 5.69 -6.67
CA ALA A 176 -1.75 6.56 -7.73
C ALA A 176 -0.74 5.87 -8.65
N LEU A 177 -0.57 6.47 -9.83
CA LEU A 177 0.47 6.16 -10.80
C LEU A 177 1.71 7.03 -10.54
N PHE A 178 2.88 6.41 -10.66
CA PHE A 178 4.17 7.00 -10.35
C PHE A 178 5.17 6.85 -11.50
N GLY A 179 6.12 7.77 -11.56
CA GLY A 179 7.23 7.75 -12.51
C GLY A 179 6.86 8.22 -13.91
N ASN A 180 7.89 8.58 -14.68
CA ASN A 180 7.72 9.05 -16.05
C ASN A 180 7.12 7.94 -16.94
N GLY A 181 6.00 8.25 -17.61
CA GLY A 181 5.22 7.30 -18.38
C GLY A 181 4.23 6.49 -17.55
N ALA A 182 4.10 6.73 -16.23
CA ALA A 182 3.37 5.86 -15.30
C ALA A 182 3.95 4.43 -15.26
N THR A 183 5.23 4.27 -14.93
CA THR A 183 5.89 2.95 -14.89
C THR A 183 5.58 2.15 -13.63
N GLU A 184 5.07 2.81 -12.59
CA GLU A 184 4.80 2.22 -11.28
C GLU A 184 3.40 2.61 -10.79
N ALA A 185 2.82 1.78 -9.94
CA ALA A 185 1.57 2.07 -9.25
C ALA A 185 1.67 1.58 -7.80
N ALA A 186 1.07 2.33 -6.87
CA ALA A 186 0.98 1.94 -5.48
C ALA A 186 -0.31 2.47 -4.84
N GLY A 187 -0.78 1.83 -3.78
CA GLY A 187 -2.04 2.15 -3.15
C GLY A 187 -2.28 1.42 -1.83
N LEU A 188 -3.47 1.63 -1.29
CA LEU A 188 -3.96 1.09 -0.04
C LEU A 188 -5.34 0.48 -0.23
N VAL A 189 -5.61 -0.63 0.45
CA VAL A 189 -6.95 -1.17 0.65
C VAL A 189 -7.29 -1.04 2.13
N ASN A 190 -8.51 -0.59 2.40
CA ASN A 190 -9.08 -0.43 3.73
C ASN A 190 -10.39 -1.21 3.84
N PHE A 191 -10.55 -1.99 4.90
CA PHE A 191 -11.82 -2.58 5.31
C PHE A 191 -12.22 -1.99 6.67
N ALA A 192 -13.11 -1.00 6.64
CA ALA A 192 -13.50 -0.22 7.83
C ALA A 192 -13.95 -1.05 9.04
N ASN A 193 -14.48 -2.26 8.83
CA ASN A 193 -14.97 -3.15 9.88
C ASN A 193 -14.00 -4.32 10.20
N ASP A 194 -12.88 -4.42 9.50
CA ASP A 194 -11.91 -5.51 9.63
C ASP A 194 -10.52 -5.06 9.15
N SER A 195 -9.82 -4.25 9.95
CA SER A 195 -8.49 -3.72 9.61
C SER A 195 -7.41 -4.78 9.44
N SER A 196 -7.68 -6.03 9.85
CA SER A 196 -6.82 -7.18 9.53
C SER A 196 -6.77 -7.50 8.05
N LEU A 197 -7.74 -6.96 7.28
CA LEU A 197 -7.79 -7.10 5.83
C LEU A 197 -7.09 -5.97 5.09
N ASP A 198 -6.68 -4.91 5.77
CA ASP A 198 -6.03 -3.75 5.18
C ASP A 198 -4.67 -4.12 4.61
N VAL A 199 -4.35 -3.58 3.44
CA VAL A 199 -3.07 -3.85 2.77
C VAL A 199 -2.54 -2.60 2.09
N SER A 200 -1.23 -2.44 2.12
CA SER A 200 -0.49 -1.57 1.20
C SER A 200 -0.01 -2.41 0.03
N PHE A 201 -0.12 -1.90 -1.20
CA PHE A 201 0.20 -2.67 -2.40
C PHE A 201 0.90 -1.81 -3.45
N GLY A 202 1.58 -2.47 -4.37
CA GLY A 202 2.09 -1.80 -5.55
C GLY A 202 2.60 -2.77 -6.61
N GLY A 203 3.11 -2.20 -7.70
CA GLY A 203 3.62 -2.98 -8.83
C GLY A 203 4.27 -2.13 -9.90
N LYS A 204 4.97 -2.81 -10.80
CA LYS A 204 5.63 -2.24 -11.98
C LYS A 204 5.04 -2.88 -13.23
N ARG A 205 4.95 -2.13 -14.32
CA ARG A 205 4.48 -2.62 -15.63
C ARG A 205 5.63 -2.96 -16.59
#